data_AF-A0A9D6MSD0-F1
#
_entry.id   AF-A0A9D6MSD0-F1
#
_cell.length_a   1.000
_cell.length_b   1.000
_cell.length_c   1.000
_cell.angle_alpha   90.00
_cell.angle_beta   90.00
_cell.angle_gamma   90.00
#
_symmetry.space_group_name_H-M   'P 1'
#
loop_
_entity.id
_entity.type
_entity.pdbx_description
1 polymer ?
#
loop_
_entity_poly.entity_id
_entity_poly.type
_entity_poly.pdbx_seq_one_letter_code
_entity_poly.pdbx_strand_id
1 'polypeptide(L)' 'SKPYKWTVGAAELSKVANVEKMMPKDFITDDGFGITAKCRTYLEPLIQGEDYPPYKNGMPQYVRLKNVAAKKKLGEFKL' A
#
# COMPACT_ATOMS: atom_id res chain seq x y z
N SER A 1 -25.90 -9.43 -2.28
CA SER A 1 -24.44 -9.21 -2.41
C SER A 1 -23.86 -8.81 -1.05
N LYS A 2 -22.62 -9.20 -0.72
CA LYS A 2 -21.91 -8.76 0.49
C LYS A 2 -20.67 -7.95 0.05
N PRO A 3 -20.83 -6.65 -0.26
CA PRO A 3 -19.72 -5.84 -0.79
C PRO A 3 -18.63 -5.64 0.26
N TYR A 4 -17.38 -5.55 -0.21
CA TYR A 4 -16.25 -5.17 0.64
C TYR A 4 -16.44 -3.75 1.20
N LYS A 5 -16.08 -3.56 2.48
CA LYS A 5 -16.19 -2.29 3.20
C LYS A 5 -14.96 -2.11 4.08
N TRP A 6 -14.47 -0.88 4.17
CA TRP A 6 -13.33 -0.52 5.00
C TRP A 6 -13.57 0.82 5.70
N THR A 7 -12.83 1.05 6.79
CA THR A 7 -12.82 2.31 7.54
C THR A 7 -11.39 2.62 7.99
N VAL A 8 -11.11 3.89 8.28
CA VAL A 8 -9.85 4.28 8.93
C VAL A 8 -9.86 3.85 10.40
N GLY A 9 -8.72 3.35 10.90
CA GLY A 9 -8.53 2.96 12.29
C GLY A 9 -7.18 3.44 12.84
N ALA A 10 -6.95 3.24 14.14
CA ALA A 10 -5.71 3.60 14.82
C ALA A 10 -5.13 2.39 15.59
N ALA A 11 -3.80 2.34 15.69
CA ALA A 11 -3.07 1.34 16.46
C ALA A 11 -1.91 2.00 17.22
N GLU A 12 -1.60 1.50 18.42
CA GLU A 12 -0.44 1.96 19.18
C GLU A 12 0.86 1.54 18.51
N LEU A 13 1.85 2.45 18.46
CA LEU A 13 3.15 2.18 17.83
C LEU A 13 3.86 0.96 18.45
N SER A 14 3.75 0.78 19.77
CA SER A 14 4.30 -0.36 20.51
C SER A 14 3.77 -1.71 20.01
N LYS A 15 2.56 -1.75 19.45
CA LYS A 15 1.91 -2.97 18.93
C LYS A 15 2.30 -3.29 17.49
N VAL A 16 2.98 -2.37 16.79
CA VAL A 16 3.33 -2.50 15.36
C VAL A 16 4.84 -2.60 15.14
N ALA A 17 5.65 -1.95 15.98
CA ALA A 17 7.07 -1.72 15.74
C ALA A 17 7.93 -2.97 15.43
N ASN A 18 7.53 -4.16 15.92
CA ASN A 18 8.27 -5.42 15.72
C ASN A 18 7.38 -6.55 15.15
N VAL A 19 6.28 -6.22 14.47
CA VAL A 19 5.32 -7.21 13.96
C VAL A 19 5.12 -7.05 12.46
N GLU A 20 5.22 -8.16 11.74
CA GLU A 20 4.97 -8.23 10.30
C GLU A 20 3.70 -9.02 9.98
N LYS A 21 3.06 -8.67 8.85
CA LYS A 21 1.92 -9.43 8.32
C LYS A 21 2.46 -10.54 7.40
N MET A 22 2.71 -11.71 7.97
CA MET A 22 3.10 -12.90 7.19
C MET A 22 1.96 -13.40 6.30
N MET A 23 2.32 -13.97 5.14
CA MET A 23 1.36 -14.64 4.26
C MET A 23 0.81 -15.90 4.97
N PRO A 24 -0.52 -16.02 5.17
CA PRO A 24 -1.10 -17.22 5.77
C PRO A 24 -0.80 -18.46 4.93
N LYS A 25 -0.46 -19.59 5.57
CA LYS A 25 -0.19 -20.85 4.85
C LYS A 25 -1.41 -21.34 4.07
N ASP A 26 -2.62 -21.10 4.59
CA ASP A 26 -3.88 -21.47 3.93
C ASP A 26 -4.26 -20.56 2.75
N PHE A 27 -3.41 -19.59 2.40
CA PHE A 27 -3.52 -18.81 1.16
C PHE A 27 -2.83 -19.49 -0.02
N ILE A 28 -1.97 -20.48 0.23
CA ILE A 28 -1.18 -21.20 -0.77
C ILE A 28 -1.80 -22.59 -0.97
N THR A 29 -1.89 -23.06 -2.20
CA THR A 29 -2.35 -24.42 -2.53
C THR A 29 -1.38 -25.48 -1.99
N ASP A 30 -1.86 -26.71 -1.83
CA ASP A 30 -1.06 -27.81 -1.26
C ASP A 30 0.20 -28.14 -2.06
N ASP A 31 0.18 -27.89 -3.38
CA ASP A 31 1.34 -28.04 -4.28
C ASP A 31 2.35 -26.88 -4.19
N GLY A 32 1.99 -25.78 -3.51
CA GLY A 32 2.84 -24.61 -3.32
C GLY A 32 2.88 -23.62 -4.48
N PHE A 33 2.16 -23.86 -5.59
CA PHE A 33 2.29 -23.08 -6.83
C PHE A 33 1.11 -22.17 -7.15
N GLY A 34 0.07 -22.16 -6.30
CA GLY A 34 -1.16 -21.41 -6.53
C GLY A 34 -1.70 -20.73 -5.28
N ILE A 35 -2.75 -19.93 -5.49
CA ILE A 35 -3.51 -19.29 -4.41
C ILE A 35 -4.80 -20.05 -4.13
N THR A 36 -5.23 -20.08 -2.88
CA THR A 36 -6.52 -20.66 -2.50
C THR A 36 -7.67 -19.67 -2.72
N ALA A 37 -8.92 -20.17 -2.66
CA ALA A 37 -10.11 -19.31 -2.70
C ALA A 37 -10.16 -18.29 -1.54
N LYS A 38 -9.59 -18.63 -0.38
CA LYS A 38 -9.45 -17.70 0.76
C LYS A 38 -8.54 -16.53 0.40
N CYS A 39 -7.39 -16.82 -0.21
CA CYS A 39 -6.47 -15.81 -0.70
C CYS A 39 -7.14 -14.89 -1.73
N ARG A 40 -7.85 -15.48 -2.71
CA ARG A 40 -8.60 -14.71 -3.71
C ARG A 40 -9.62 -13.77 -3.07
N THR A 41 -10.42 -14.28 -2.13
CA THR A 41 -11.43 -13.48 -1.41
C THR A 41 -10.81 -12.29 -0.67
N TYR A 42 -9.59 -12.45 -0.15
CA TYR A 42 -8.86 -11.39 0.54
C TYR A 42 -8.26 -10.36 -0.42
N LEU A 43 -7.64 -10.78 -1.53
CA LEU A 43 -6.90 -9.91 -2.44
C LEU A 43 -7.76 -9.23 -3.50
N GLU A 44 -8.81 -9.89 -4.01
CA GLU A 44 -9.64 -9.39 -5.11
C GLU A 44 -10.27 -8.01 -4.82
N PRO A 45 -10.81 -7.73 -3.62
CA PRO A 45 -11.32 -6.40 -3.31
C PRO A 45 -10.26 -5.29 -3.25
N LEU A 46 -8.99 -5.65 -3.06
CA LEU A 46 -7.90 -4.68 -2.91
C LEU A 46 -7.42 -4.10 -4.25
N ILE A 47 -7.74 -4.79 -5.36
CA ILE A 47 -7.39 -4.37 -6.71
C ILE A 47 -8.63 -3.92 -7.52
N GLN A 48 -9.77 -3.80 -6.85
CA GLN A 48 -11.03 -3.52 -7.52
C GLN A 48 -11.12 -2.03 -7.92
N GLY A 49 -11.38 -1.79 -9.21
CA GLY A 49 -11.56 -0.46 -9.80
C GLY A 49 -10.31 0.04 -10.53
N GLU A 50 -10.50 0.99 -11.44
CA GLU A 50 -9.41 1.68 -12.12
C GLU A 50 -9.40 3.18 -11.77
N ASP A 51 -8.20 3.74 -11.57
CA ASP A 51 -7.98 5.18 -11.34
C ASP A 51 -6.92 5.68 -12.33
N TYR A 52 -7.38 6.12 -13.50
CA TYR A 52 -6.50 6.60 -14.56
C TYR A 52 -6.10 8.06 -14.32
N PRO A 53 -4.81 8.42 -14.48
CA PRO A 53 -4.36 9.81 -14.31
C PRO A 53 -4.92 10.72 -15.42
N PRO A 54 -4.94 12.05 -15.24
CA PRO A 54 -5.21 12.97 -16.34
C PRO A 54 -4.13 12.86 -17.44
N TYR A 55 -4.53 13.05 -18.69
CA TYR A 55 -3.65 12.97 -19.87
C TYR A 55 -3.48 14.33 -20.54
N LYS A 56 -2.28 14.59 -21.07
CA LYS A 56 -1.97 15.76 -21.91
C LYS A 56 -1.11 15.31 -23.08
N ASN A 57 -1.54 15.61 -24.31
CA ASN A 57 -0.86 15.23 -25.55
C ASN A 57 -0.55 13.71 -25.63
N GLY A 58 -1.50 12.87 -25.21
CA GLY A 58 -1.36 11.40 -25.25
C GLY A 58 -0.53 10.79 -24.12
N MET A 59 0.00 11.60 -23.19
CA MET A 59 0.84 11.12 -22.08
C MET A 59 0.20 11.42 -20.71
N PRO A 60 0.36 10.53 -19.70
CA PRO A 60 -0.04 10.83 -18.32
C PRO A 60 0.63 12.09 -17.78
N GLN A 61 -0.16 12.96 -17.18
CA GLN A 61 0.31 14.22 -16.62
C GLN A 61 0.73 14.05 -15.16
N TYR A 62 1.96 13.60 -14.93
CA TYR A 62 2.53 13.51 -13.58
C TYR A 62 3.02 14.88 -13.05
N VAL A 63 2.87 15.10 -11.75
CA VAL A 63 3.32 16.33 -11.08
C VAL A 63 4.83 16.29 -10.82
N ARG A 64 5.51 17.44 -10.99
CA ARG A 64 6.87 17.66 -10.49
C ARG A 64 6.86 18.76 -9.44
N LEU A 65 7.25 18.43 -8.23
CA LEU A 65 7.35 19.40 -7.14
C LEU A 65 8.62 20.25 -7.28
N LYS A 66 8.55 21.51 -6.86
CA LYS A 66 9.71 22.42 -6.85
C LYS A 66 10.75 22.05 -5.79
N ASN A 67 10.33 21.35 -4.73
CA ASN A 67 11.17 20.91 -3.61
C ASN A 67 12.09 22.03 -3.07
N VAL A 68 11.53 23.24 -2.90
CA VAL A 68 12.27 24.39 -2.39
C VAL A 68 12.74 24.10 -0.97
N ALA A 69 14.06 24.16 -0.75
CA ALA A 69 14.65 23.86 0.54
C ALA A 69 14.24 24.88 1.62
N ALA A 70 13.94 24.38 2.82
CA ALA A 70 13.76 25.23 3.98
C ALA A 70 15.11 25.83 4.42
N LYS A 71 15.08 27.04 4.99
CA LYS A 71 16.27 27.67 5.57
C LYS A 71 16.80 26.83 6.73
N LYS A 72 18.10 26.49 6.68
CA LYS A 72 18.77 25.75 7.77
C LYS A 72 18.80 26.60 9.06
N LYS A 73 18.53 25.95 10.19
CA LYS A 73 18.61 26.54 11.54
C LYS A 73 19.70 25.92 12.42
N LEU A 74 20.18 24.74 12.06
CA LEU A 74 21.17 23.96 12.80
C LEU A 74 22.41 23.73 11.95
N GLY A 75 23.52 23.38 12.61
CA GLY A 75 24.76 22.97 11.96
C GLY A 75 24.67 21.59 11.31
N GLU A 76 25.80 21.10 10.83
CA GLU A 76 25.93 19.75 10.28
C GLU A 76 25.73 18.67 11.37
N PHE A 77 24.96 17.63 11.06
CA PHE A 77 24.81 16.45 11.92
C PHE A 77 25.84 15.39 11.51
N LYS A 78 26.67 14.94 12.46
CA LYS A 78 27.63 13.84 12.29
C LYS A 78 27.14 12.62 13.06
N LEU A 79 27.16 11.46 12.41
CA LEU A 79 26.82 10.15 12.97
C LEU A 79 27.97 9.59 13.83
#